data_AF-A0A820H7N4-F1
#
_entry.id   AF-A0A820H7N4-F1
#
_cell.length_a   1.000
_cell.length_b   1.000
_cell.length_c   1.000
_cell.angle_alpha   90.00
_cell.angle_beta   90.00
_cell.angle_gamma   90.00
#
_symmetry.space_group_name_H-M   'P 1'
#
loop_
_entity.id
_entity.type
_entity.pdbx_description
1 polymer ?
#
loop_
_entity_poly.entity_id
_entity_poly.type
_entity_poly.pdbx_seq_one_letter_code
_entity_poly.pdbx_strand_id
1 'polypeptide(L)'
;NDDIKPYGFSIINLHDDRDCDIDKTITESINNCNLFDLEKGCAIHCHILRQYHSDDNLSFKNDDLLTKGDLILFNIHHSAFDGASILIFLRDFSFAYETDCSLSLDGDALQYIDYSVYEHQMNTTLSRDFWYSQMKGYNLEYQLSLPTDRQRSSSDQRSGFASVAQISFDDEISIAFLNYASEHKITPFQLGLATFYAFLFKLTHDQNDLCITCLNANRYKSELENMIGMFVATLPYRI
;
A
#
# COMPACT_ATOMS: atom_id res chain seq x y z
N ASN A 1 -27.11 17.49 -13.45
CA ASN A 1 -25.90 16.66 -13.58
C ASN A 1 -24.97 17.10 -12.49
N ASP A 2 -25.09 16.47 -11.32
CA ASP A 2 -24.18 16.74 -10.22
C ASP A 2 -22.78 16.27 -10.66
N ASP A 3 -21.82 17.20 -10.67
CA ASP A 3 -20.41 16.91 -10.94
C ASP A 3 -19.91 15.93 -9.89
N ILE A 4 -19.89 14.64 -10.23
CA ILE A 4 -19.27 13.61 -9.39
C ILE A 4 -17.78 13.91 -9.37
N LYS A 5 -17.31 14.47 -8.26
CA LYS A 5 -15.88 14.66 -8.04
C LYS A 5 -15.25 13.28 -7.84
N PRO A 6 -14.12 12.97 -8.51
CA PRO A 6 -13.43 11.69 -8.34
C PRO A 6 -12.65 11.60 -7.01
N TYR A 7 -12.91 12.52 -6.08
CA TYR A 7 -12.26 12.61 -4.79
C TYR A 7 -13.20 13.22 -3.73
N GLY A 8 -13.02 12.78 -2.49
CA GLY A 8 -13.58 13.41 -1.30
C GLY A 8 -12.62 14.44 -0.70
N PHE A 9 -13.16 15.54 -0.20
CA PHE A 9 -12.40 16.54 0.55
C PHE A 9 -13.20 16.98 1.77
N SER A 10 -12.54 17.11 2.92
CA SER A 10 -13.16 17.64 4.12
C SER A 10 -12.15 18.31 5.05
N ILE A 11 -12.64 19.23 5.87
CA ILE A 11 -11.87 19.84 6.96
C ILE A 11 -12.50 19.34 8.27
N ILE A 12 -11.70 18.74 9.13
CA ILE A 12 -12.10 18.17 10.42
C ILE A 12 -11.48 19.05 11.50
N ASN A 13 -12.32 19.78 12.22
CA ASN A 13 -11.90 20.64 13.31
C ASN A 13 -11.85 19.84 14.62
N LEU A 14 -10.68 19.80 15.24
CA LEU A 14 -10.42 19.15 16.51
C LEU A 14 -10.46 20.23 17.61
N HIS A 15 -11.37 20.05 18.56
CA HIS A 15 -11.70 21.05 19.58
C HIS A 15 -11.02 20.83 20.94
N ASP A 16 -10.19 19.80 21.09
CA ASP A 16 -9.52 19.46 22.36
C ASP A 16 -8.00 19.31 22.15
N ASP A 17 -7.20 19.83 23.09
CA ASP A 17 -5.73 19.94 23.02
C ASP A 17 -5.00 18.61 23.25
N ARG A 18 -5.63 17.47 22.94
CA ARG A 18 -5.09 16.13 23.23
C ARG A 18 -4.71 15.39 21.96
N ASP A 19 -3.44 15.01 21.84
CA ASP A 19 -2.92 14.11 20.78
C ASP A 19 -3.78 12.85 20.56
N CYS A 20 -4.48 12.41 21.61
CA CYS A 20 -5.41 11.28 21.59
C CYS A 20 -6.54 11.43 20.56
N ASP A 21 -6.98 12.64 20.24
CA ASP A 21 -8.06 12.87 19.27
C ASP A 21 -7.58 12.78 17.82
N ILE A 22 -6.30 13.08 17.55
CA ILE A 22 -5.67 12.92 16.24
C ILE A 22 -5.53 11.43 15.92
N ASP A 23 -4.90 10.66 16.81
CA ASP A 23 -4.70 9.22 16.62
C ASP A 23 -6.02 8.47 16.47
N LYS A 24 -7.03 8.88 17.25
CA LYS A 24 -8.38 8.35 17.14
C LYS A 24 -9.01 8.68 15.79
N THR A 25 -8.92 9.92 15.33
CA THR A 25 -9.47 10.34 14.03
C THR A 25 -8.79 9.61 12.87
N ILE A 26 -7.46 9.46 12.91
CA ILE A 26 -6.70 8.68 11.94
C ILE A 26 -7.17 7.22 11.96
N THR A 27 -7.29 6.63 13.14
CA THR A 27 -7.74 5.24 13.31
C THR A 27 -9.17 5.03 12.79
N GLU A 28 -10.09 5.95 13.09
CA GLU A 28 -11.48 5.91 12.61
C GLU A 28 -11.53 6.05 11.08
N SER A 29 -10.72 6.94 10.52
CA SER A 29 -10.59 7.12 9.07
C SER A 29 -10.08 5.84 8.38
N ILE A 30 -9.01 5.23 8.90
CA ILE A 30 -8.43 3.98 8.35
C ILE A 30 -9.46 2.84 8.39
N ASN A 31 -10.27 2.77 9.44
CA ASN A 31 -11.26 1.70 9.63
C ASN A 31 -12.61 1.99 8.96
N ASN A 32 -12.78 3.13 8.29
CA ASN A 32 -14.03 3.46 7.62
C ASN A 32 -14.17 2.70 6.29
N CYS A 33 -14.83 1.54 6.34
CA CYS A 33 -15.09 0.71 5.15
C CYS A 33 -15.97 1.39 4.09
N ASN A 34 -16.69 2.46 4.43
CA ASN A 34 -17.55 3.21 3.52
C ASN A 34 -16.87 4.48 2.97
N LEU A 35 -15.57 4.65 3.24
CA LEU A 35 -14.85 5.84 2.82
C LEU A 35 -14.80 5.95 1.29
N PHE A 36 -14.71 4.83 0.57
CA PHE A 36 -14.57 4.83 -0.88
C PHE A 36 -15.85 4.38 -1.58
N ASP A 37 -16.19 5.07 -2.66
CA ASP A 37 -17.26 4.67 -3.60
C ASP A 37 -16.63 4.50 -4.99
N LEU A 38 -16.10 3.29 -5.22
CA LEU A 38 -15.37 2.97 -6.45
C LEU A 38 -16.28 2.94 -7.68
N GLU A 39 -17.58 2.66 -7.52
CA GLU A 39 -18.55 2.72 -8.62
C GLU A 39 -18.70 4.14 -9.15
N LYS A 40 -18.56 5.15 -8.27
CA LYS A 40 -18.54 6.57 -8.64
C LYS A 40 -17.14 7.11 -8.94
N GLY A 41 -16.11 6.26 -8.93
CA GLY A 41 -14.72 6.66 -9.16
C GLY A 41 -14.07 7.43 -8.00
N CYS A 42 -14.68 7.45 -6.82
CA CYS A 42 -14.15 8.14 -5.64
C CYS A 42 -13.17 7.22 -4.89
N ALA A 43 -11.92 7.19 -5.37
CA ALA A 43 -10.84 6.36 -4.82
C ALA A 43 -9.88 7.11 -3.90
N ILE A 44 -10.03 8.44 -3.77
CA ILE A 44 -9.13 9.32 -3.01
C ILE A 44 -9.95 10.21 -2.09
N HIS A 45 -9.55 10.29 -0.83
CA HIS A 45 -10.10 11.20 0.15
C HIS A 45 -8.97 12.00 0.80
N CYS A 46 -9.14 13.31 0.88
CA CYS A 46 -8.24 14.20 1.59
C CYS A 46 -8.99 14.83 2.78
N HIS A 47 -8.37 14.77 3.96
CA HIS A 47 -8.86 15.43 5.16
C HIS A 47 -7.80 16.40 5.65
N ILE A 48 -8.20 17.65 5.92
CA ILE A 48 -7.39 18.58 6.70
C ILE A 48 -7.85 18.44 8.15
N LEU A 49 -6.98 17.98 9.03
CA LEU A 49 -7.23 17.96 10.47
C LEU A 49 -6.67 19.25 11.05
N ARG A 50 -7.56 20.10 11.57
CA ARG A 50 -7.22 21.41 12.14
C ARG A 50 -7.45 21.39 13.64
N GLN A 51 -6.38 21.59 14.41
CA GLN A 51 -6.47 21.74 15.85
C GLN A 51 -6.57 23.23 16.20
N TYR A 52 -7.55 23.58 17.04
CA TYR A 52 -7.68 24.95 17.55
C TYR A 52 -7.17 25.02 18.98
N HIS A 53 -6.22 25.91 19.24
CA HIS A 53 -5.84 26.23 20.61
C HIS A 53 -6.80 27.27 21.19
N SER A 54 -7.09 27.13 22.48
CA SER A 54 -8.03 28.02 23.20
C SER A 54 -7.64 29.51 23.20
N ASP A 55 -6.37 29.82 22.92
CA ASP A 55 -5.82 31.18 22.81
C ASP A 55 -5.83 31.76 21.38
N ASP A 56 -6.23 31.00 20.36
CA ASP A 56 -6.27 31.48 18.99
C ASP A 56 -7.49 32.39 18.77
N ASN A 57 -7.24 33.70 18.66
CA ASN A 57 -8.26 34.67 18.27
C ASN A 57 -8.93 34.22 16.95
N LEU A 58 -10.22 33.88 17.05
CA LEU A 58 -11.16 33.45 15.98
C LEU A 58 -11.33 34.41 14.79
N SER A 59 -10.44 35.41 14.62
CA SER A 59 -10.55 36.46 13.62
C SER A 59 -9.87 36.17 12.27
N PHE A 60 -9.10 35.08 12.13
CA PHE A 60 -8.58 34.65 10.83
C PHE A 60 -9.59 33.75 10.11
N LYS A 61 -10.71 34.33 9.69
CA LYS A 61 -11.67 33.69 8.78
C LYS A 61 -11.16 33.76 7.34
N ASN A 62 -10.23 32.87 7.01
CA ASN A 62 -10.09 32.34 5.66
C ASN A 62 -10.00 30.83 5.81
N ASP A 63 -11.16 30.18 5.91
CA ASP A 63 -11.28 28.73 6.14
C ASP A 63 -10.69 27.89 4.98
N ASP A 64 -10.31 28.52 3.87
CA ASP A 64 -9.83 27.89 2.65
C ASP A 64 -8.30 27.69 2.58
N LEU A 65 -7.52 28.24 3.52
CA LEU A 65 -6.05 28.11 3.53
C LEU A 65 -5.55 27.21 4.65
N LEU A 66 -4.46 26.46 4.39
CA LEU A 66 -3.76 25.67 5.40
C LEU A 66 -3.12 26.59 6.46
N THR A 67 -3.25 26.19 7.72
CA THR A 67 -2.64 26.86 8.87
C THR A 67 -1.49 26.03 9.45
N LYS A 68 -0.54 26.69 10.08
CA LYS A 68 0.57 26.01 10.76
C LYS A 68 -0.01 25.10 11.86
N GLY A 69 0.33 23.82 11.82
CA GLY A 69 -0.21 22.80 12.74
C GLY A 69 -1.32 21.96 12.13
N ASP A 70 -1.85 22.33 10.96
CA ASP A 70 -2.77 21.46 10.23
C ASP A 70 -2.05 20.17 9.80
N LEU A 71 -2.76 19.05 9.92
CA LEU A 71 -2.32 17.76 9.38
C LEU A 71 -3.15 17.44 8.13
N ILE A 72 -2.49 16.96 7.08
CA ILE A 72 -3.16 16.52 5.86
C ILE A 72 -3.15 14.99 5.84
N LEU A 73 -4.33 14.40 5.83
CA LEU A 73 -4.52 12.95 5.74
C LEU A 73 -5.05 12.59 4.35
N PHE A 74 -4.25 11.82 3.60
CA PHE A 74 -4.66 11.22 2.34
C PHE A 74 -5.04 9.76 2.56
N ASN A 75 -6.30 9.43 2.30
CA ASN A 75 -6.77 8.06 2.20
C ASN A 75 -6.94 7.71 0.73
N ILE A 76 -6.22 6.71 0.26
CA ILE A 76 -6.25 6.30 -1.15
C ILE A 76 -6.54 4.81 -1.20
N HIS A 77 -7.55 4.43 -1.99
CA HIS A 77 -7.86 3.04 -2.20
C HIS A 77 -6.76 2.38 -3.04
N HIS A 78 -6.26 1.23 -2.59
CA HIS A 78 -5.13 0.53 -3.22
C HIS A 78 -5.43 0.04 -4.66
N SER A 79 -6.69 0.08 -5.11
CA SER A 79 -7.03 -0.18 -6.52
C SER A 79 -6.56 0.92 -7.48
N ALA A 80 -6.30 2.14 -6.98
CA ALA A 80 -5.83 3.26 -7.79
C ALA A 80 -4.32 3.51 -7.64
N PHE A 81 -3.72 3.08 -6.53
CA PHE A 81 -2.34 3.38 -6.15
C PHE A 81 -1.60 2.13 -5.71
N ASP A 82 -0.34 2.02 -6.08
CA ASP A 82 0.62 1.11 -5.46
C ASP A 82 1.63 1.85 -4.57
N GLY A 83 2.55 1.11 -3.94
CA GLY A 83 3.57 1.69 -3.06
C GLY A 83 4.50 2.69 -3.76
N ALA A 84 4.81 2.50 -5.05
CA ALA A 84 5.64 3.43 -5.81
C ALA A 84 4.89 4.74 -6.13
N SER A 85 3.58 4.65 -6.37
CA SER A 85 2.71 5.81 -6.62
C SER A 85 2.70 6.82 -5.48
N ILE A 86 2.93 6.37 -4.24
CA ILE A 86 3.00 7.25 -3.06
C ILE A 86 4.10 8.31 -3.23
N LEU A 87 5.31 7.90 -3.64
CA LEU A 87 6.44 8.82 -3.78
C LEU A 87 6.23 9.79 -4.96
N ILE A 88 5.64 9.30 -6.06
CA ILE A 88 5.30 10.11 -7.23
C ILE A 88 4.28 11.18 -6.83
N PHE A 89 3.20 10.77 -6.16
CA PHE A 89 2.16 11.66 -5.67
C PHE A 89 2.69 12.72 -4.72
N LEU A 90 3.51 12.35 -3.73
CA LEU A 90 4.05 13.31 -2.77
C LEU A 90 4.97 14.34 -3.45
N ARG A 91 5.82 13.89 -4.39
CA ARG A 91 6.66 14.79 -5.20
C ARG A 91 5.81 15.80 -5.97
N ASP A 92 4.81 15.29 -6.70
CA ASP A 92 3.95 16.06 -7.58
C ASP A 92 3.06 17.03 -6.78
N PHE A 93 2.48 16.57 -5.67
CA PHE A 93 1.72 17.40 -4.74
C PHE A 93 2.56 18.54 -4.16
N SER A 94 3.78 18.24 -3.71
CA SER A 94 4.68 19.25 -3.13
C SER A 94 5.04 20.32 -4.17
N PHE A 95 5.37 19.89 -5.39
CA PHE A 95 5.66 20.81 -6.49
C PHE A 95 4.45 21.71 -6.82
N ALA A 96 3.26 21.12 -6.97
CA ALA A 96 2.05 21.88 -7.29
C ALA A 96 1.72 22.89 -6.19
N TYR A 97 1.88 22.50 -4.93
CA TYR A 97 1.64 23.36 -3.78
C TYR A 97 2.65 24.53 -3.69
N GLU A 98 3.95 24.26 -3.87
CA GLU A 98 4.99 25.29 -3.78
C GLU A 98 4.96 26.31 -4.93
N THR A 99 4.56 25.85 -6.12
CA THR A 99 4.59 26.69 -7.33
C THR A 99 3.24 27.35 -7.65
N ASP A 100 2.19 27.02 -6.89
CA ASP A 100 0.79 27.39 -7.18
C ASP A 100 0.40 27.09 -8.63
N CYS A 101 1.01 26.05 -9.21
CA CYS A 101 0.78 25.62 -10.58
C CYS A 101 0.05 24.28 -10.58
N SER A 102 -1.04 24.19 -11.34
CA SER A 102 -1.63 22.89 -11.65
C SER A 102 -0.65 22.08 -12.49
N LEU A 103 -0.36 20.85 -12.06
CA LEU A 103 0.33 19.89 -12.90
C LEU A 103 -0.59 19.52 -14.07
N SER A 104 -0.28 20.02 -15.27
CA SER A 104 -0.88 19.51 -16.50
C SER A 104 -0.02 18.37 -17.01
N LEU A 105 -0.62 17.19 -17.19
CA LEU A 105 0.00 16.16 -18.02
C LEU A 105 0.01 16.68 -19.47
N ASP A 106 1.11 16.46 -20.18
CA ASP A 106 1.14 16.67 -21.63
C ASP A 106 0.01 15.83 -22.26
N GLY A 107 -0.69 16.38 -23.26
CA GLY A 107 -1.85 15.70 -23.87
C GLY A 107 -1.54 14.34 -24.48
N ASP A 108 -0.27 14.07 -24.79
CA ASP A 108 0.24 12.81 -25.34
C ASP A 108 0.89 11.90 -24.28
N ALA A 109 0.88 12.29 -23.00
CA ALA A 109 1.45 11.49 -21.92
C ALA A 109 0.63 10.21 -21.70
N LEU A 110 1.31 9.07 -21.65
CA LEU A 110 0.69 7.78 -21.33
C LEU A 110 0.01 7.84 -19.97
N GLN A 111 -1.20 7.30 -19.88
CA GLN A 111 -1.97 7.19 -18.66
C GLN A 111 -2.18 5.73 -18.26
N TYR A 112 -2.57 5.53 -17.00
CA TYR A 112 -2.80 4.18 -16.49
C TYR A 112 -3.89 3.42 -17.27
N ILE A 113 -4.85 4.14 -17.87
CA ILE A 113 -5.86 3.53 -18.74
C ILE A 113 -5.24 2.92 -20.01
N ASP A 114 -4.21 3.55 -20.58
CA ASP A 114 -3.49 3.03 -21.75
C ASP A 114 -2.74 1.75 -21.38
N TYR A 115 -2.09 1.75 -20.20
CA TYR A 115 -1.48 0.55 -19.65
C TYR A 115 -2.50 -0.56 -19.43
N SER A 116 -3.67 -0.25 -18.86
CA SER A 116 -4.72 -1.23 -18.59
C SER A 116 -5.25 -1.88 -19.87
N VAL A 117 -5.45 -1.09 -20.94
CA VAL A 117 -5.85 -1.61 -22.26
C VAL A 117 -4.73 -2.46 -22.86
N TYR A 118 -3.49 -2.01 -22.78
CA TYR A 118 -2.33 -2.77 -23.25
C TYR A 118 -2.20 -4.11 -22.50
N GLU A 119 -2.28 -4.10 -21.17
CA GLU A 119 -2.19 -5.30 -20.33
C GLU A 119 -3.29 -6.30 -20.68
N HIS A 120 -4.52 -5.83 -20.87
CA HIS A 120 -5.65 -6.66 -21.27
C HIS A 120 -5.43 -7.38 -22.61
N GLN A 121 -4.66 -6.78 -23.51
CA GLN A 121 -4.33 -7.34 -24.82
C GLN A 121 -3.08 -8.22 -24.81
N MET A 122 -2.33 -8.29 -23.71
CA MET A 122 -1.11 -9.09 -23.62
C MET A 122 -1.41 -10.59 -23.77
N ASN A 123 -0.62 -11.28 -24.58
CA ASN A 123 -0.69 -12.73 -24.65
C ASN A 123 -0.06 -13.35 -23.40
N THR A 124 -0.90 -13.92 -22.54
CA THR A 124 -0.48 -14.53 -21.27
C THR A 124 -0.34 -16.06 -21.33
N THR A 125 -0.47 -16.68 -22.52
CA THR A 125 -0.53 -18.14 -22.66
C THR A 125 0.69 -18.84 -22.05
N LEU A 126 1.91 -18.41 -22.39
CA LEU A 126 3.13 -19.00 -21.86
C LEU A 126 3.25 -18.84 -20.34
N SER A 127 2.98 -17.64 -19.82
CA SER A 127 3.02 -17.36 -18.38
C SER A 127 1.98 -18.17 -17.61
N ARG A 128 0.77 -18.30 -18.17
CA ARG A 128 -0.33 -19.09 -17.60
C ARG A 128 0.05 -20.57 -17.53
N ASP A 129 0.59 -21.13 -18.60
CA ASP A 129 0.99 -22.53 -18.64
C ASP A 129 2.17 -22.81 -17.68
N PHE A 130 3.10 -21.86 -17.55
CA PHE A 130 4.15 -21.89 -16.53
C PHE A 130 3.55 -21.94 -15.11
N TRP A 131 2.65 -21.02 -14.75
CA TRP A 131 2.06 -20.98 -13.42
C TRP A 131 1.19 -22.21 -13.11
N TYR A 132 0.44 -22.73 -14.09
CA TYR A 132 -0.26 -24.00 -13.93
C TYR A 132 0.69 -25.15 -13.63
N SER A 133 1.84 -25.20 -14.29
CA SER A 133 2.85 -26.22 -14.01
C SER A 133 3.47 -26.05 -12.63
N GLN A 134 3.85 -24.82 -12.24
CA GLN A 134 4.47 -24.54 -10.94
C GLN A 134 3.53 -24.86 -9.77
N MET A 135 2.25 -24.52 -9.91
CA MET A 135 1.25 -24.73 -8.85
C MET A 135 0.56 -26.10 -8.93
N LYS A 136 0.99 -26.98 -9.85
CA LYS A 136 0.39 -28.30 -10.02
C LYS A 136 0.50 -29.10 -8.71
N GLY A 137 -0.64 -29.58 -8.22
CA GLY A 137 -0.71 -30.36 -6.99
C GLY A 137 -0.55 -29.55 -5.70
N TYR A 138 -0.40 -28.22 -5.78
CA TYR A 138 -0.47 -27.38 -4.57
C TYR A 138 -1.91 -27.37 -4.05
N ASN A 139 -2.09 -27.73 -2.79
CA ASN A 139 -3.41 -27.71 -2.16
C ASN A 139 -3.66 -26.37 -1.47
N LEU A 140 -4.42 -25.49 -2.14
CA LEU A 140 -4.81 -24.18 -1.60
C LEU A 140 -5.73 -24.28 -0.36
N GLU A 141 -6.37 -25.42 -0.14
CA GLU A 141 -7.20 -25.66 1.05
C GLU A 141 -6.34 -26.12 2.24
N TYR A 142 -5.12 -26.59 2.01
CA TYR A 142 -4.21 -26.99 3.06
C TYR A 142 -3.61 -25.76 3.73
N GLN A 143 -4.11 -25.46 4.92
CA GLN A 143 -3.68 -24.30 5.68
C GLN A 143 -2.28 -24.54 6.26
N LEU A 144 -1.48 -23.46 6.29
CA LEU A 144 -0.25 -23.44 7.08
C LEU A 144 -0.61 -23.68 8.55
N SER A 145 0.00 -24.69 9.15
CA SER A 145 -0.22 -25.10 10.54
C SER A 145 0.54 -24.18 11.50
N LEU A 146 0.24 -22.88 11.43
CA LEU A 146 0.84 -21.87 12.30
C LEU A 146 0.33 -22.03 13.74
N PRO A 147 1.16 -21.76 14.75
CA PRO A 147 0.71 -21.70 16.14
C PRO A 147 -0.16 -20.45 16.33
N THR A 148 -1.47 -20.62 16.19
CA THR A 148 -2.45 -19.54 16.38
C THR A 148 -3.02 -19.54 17.80
N ASP A 149 -3.08 -18.38 18.44
CA ASP A 149 -3.67 -18.25 19.80
C ASP A 149 -5.19 -18.51 19.82
N ARG A 150 -5.86 -18.41 18.66
CA ARG A 150 -7.30 -18.60 18.50
C ARG A 150 -7.58 -19.37 17.23
N GLN A 151 -8.70 -20.09 17.21
CA GLN A 151 -9.18 -20.71 15.98
C GLN A 151 -9.44 -19.65 14.91
N ARG A 152 -9.03 -19.94 13.69
CA ARG A 152 -9.22 -19.05 12.54
C ARG A 152 -10.72 -18.91 12.26
N SER A 153 -11.21 -17.67 12.21
CA SER A 153 -12.59 -17.38 11.77
C SER A 153 -12.75 -17.63 10.27
N SER A 154 -13.99 -17.79 9.80
CA SER A 154 -14.28 -17.90 8.36
C SER A 154 -13.84 -16.64 7.61
N SER A 155 -13.54 -16.77 6.32
CA SER A 155 -13.09 -15.66 5.45
C SER A 155 -14.00 -14.45 5.48
N ASP A 156 -15.29 -14.66 5.70
CA ASP A 156 -16.33 -13.61 5.70
C ASP A 156 -16.38 -12.84 7.03
N GLN A 157 -15.61 -13.28 8.03
CA GLN A 157 -15.49 -12.67 9.36
C GLN A 157 -14.08 -12.08 9.59
N ARG A 158 -13.46 -11.52 8.55
CA ARG A 158 -12.23 -10.74 8.71
C ARG A 158 -12.51 -9.56 9.63
N SER A 159 -11.69 -9.41 10.66
CA SER A 159 -11.81 -8.32 11.63
C SER A 159 -11.53 -6.94 10.99
N GLY A 160 -10.77 -6.90 9.90
CA GLY A 160 -10.21 -5.66 9.34
C GLY A 160 -9.07 -5.08 10.17
N PHE A 161 -8.83 -5.61 11.37
CA PHE A 161 -7.79 -5.17 12.28
C PHE A 161 -6.53 -6.02 12.15
N ALA A 162 -5.39 -5.34 12.08
CA ALA A 162 -4.06 -5.94 12.14
C ALA A 162 -3.22 -5.26 13.22
N SER A 163 -2.16 -5.94 13.66
CA SER A 163 -1.14 -5.36 14.54
C SER A 163 0.22 -5.50 13.86
N VAL A 164 1.12 -4.58 14.16
CA VAL A 164 2.49 -4.56 13.63
C VAL A 164 3.46 -4.86 14.76
N ALA A 165 4.28 -5.89 14.58
CA ALA A 165 5.45 -6.13 15.41
C ALA A 165 6.69 -5.68 14.65
N GLN A 166 7.40 -4.68 15.17
CA GLN A 166 8.67 -4.24 14.61
C GLN A 166 9.81 -5.08 15.19
N ILE A 167 10.67 -5.58 14.32
CA ILE A 167 11.87 -6.33 14.68
C ILE A 167 13.04 -5.62 14.00
N SER A 168 14.07 -5.32 14.78
CA SER A 168 15.31 -4.73 14.31
C SER A 168 16.45 -5.71 14.56
N PHE A 169 17.31 -5.88 13.55
CA PHE A 169 18.56 -6.63 13.68
C PHE A 169 19.70 -5.65 13.94
N ASP A 170 20.69 -6.06 14.72
CA ASP A 170 21.88 -5.26 14.93
C ASP A 170 22.76 -5.18 13.66
N ASP A 171 23.75 -4.27 13.71
CA ASP A 171 24.66 -4.05 12.59
C ASP A 171 25.50 -5.29 12.27
N GLU A 172 25.88 -6.07 13.29
CA GLU A 172 26.70 -7.28 13.11
C GLU A 172 25.97 -8.32 12.27
N ILE A 173 24.73 -8.66 12.64
CA ILE A 173 23.88 -9.58 11.89
C ILE A 173 23.57 -9.04 10.50
N SER A 174 23.26 -7.73 10.39
CA SER A 174 22.92 -7.10 9.12
C SER A 174 24.09 -7.15 8.12
N ILE A 175 25.30 -6.84 8.58
CA ILE A 175 26.53 -6.90 7.76
C ILE A 175 26.84 -8.35 7.38
N ALA A 176 26.76 -9.29 8.33
CA ALA A 176 26.99 -10.70 8.07
C ALA A 176 26.01 -11.26 7.02
N PHE A 177 24.73 -10.87 7.10
CA PHE A 177 23.70 -11.25 6.15
C PHE A 177 24.00 -10.75 4.73
N LEU A 178 24.37 -9.48 4.59
CA LEU A 178 24.73 -8.89 3.29
C LEU A 178 26.01 -9.51 2.70
N ASN A 179 27.00 -9.79 3.54
CA ASN A 179 28.23 -10.47 3.12
C ASN A 179 27.95 -11.89 2.64
N TYR A 180 27.11 -12.66 3.36
CA TYR A 180 26.71 -13.99 2.96
C TYR A 180 25.99 -13.99 1.61
N ALA A 181 25.05 -13.05 1.41
CA ALA A 181 24.35 -12.91 0.13
C ALA A 181 25.34 -12.65 -1.02
N SER A 182 26.30 -11.74 -0.80
CA SER A 182 27.35 -11.40 -1.76
C SER A 182 28.27 -12.59 -2.09
N GLU A 183 28.78 -13.29 -1.06
CA GLU A 183 29.66 -14.45 -1.20
C GLU A 183 29.00 -15.57 -2.01
N HIS A 184 27.71 -15.81 -1.78
CA HIS A 184 26.94 -16.83 -2.46
C HIS A 184 26.31 -16.36 -3.79
N LYS A 185 26.56 -15.12 -4.22
CA LYS A 185 26.02 -14.52 -5.46
C LYS A 185 24.49 -14.57 -5.53
N ILE A 186 23.84 -14.35 -4.38
CA ILE A 186 22.38 -14.25 -4.26
C ILE A 186 22.00 -12.86 -3.79
N THR A 187 20.75 -12.47 -4.03
CA THR A 187 20.22 -11.21 -3.53
C THR A 187 19.86 -11.31 -2.05
N PRO A 188 19.89 -10.20 -1.29
CA PRO A 188 19.35 -10.15 0.07
C PRO A 188 17.89 -10.63 0.15
N PHE A 189 17.09 -10.34 -0.89
CA PHE A 189 15.72 -10.85 -1.03
C PHE A 189 15.67 -12.38 -1.06
N GLN A 190 16.49 -13.04 -1.89
CA GLN A 190 16.52 -14.50 -1.97
C GLN A 190 16.96 -15.14 -0.64
N LEU A 191 17.98 -14.58 0.01
CA LEU A 191 18.44 -15.06 1.31
C LEU A 191 17.37 -14.88 2.39
N GLY A 192 16.69 -13.73 2.40
CA GLY A 192 15.62 -13.43 3.36
C GLY A 192 14.41 -14.35 3.15
N LEU A 193 14.01 -14.55 1.90
CA LEU A 193 12.92 -15.46 1.54
C LEU A 193 13.26 -16.90 1.93
N ALA A 194 14.47 -17.38 1.65
CA ALA A 194 14.92 -18.71 2.07
C ALA A 194 14.94 -18.86 3.60
N THR A 195 15.40 -17.84 4.32
CA THR A 195 15.38 -17.81 5.79
C THR A 195 13.94 -17.87 6.32
N PHE A 196 13.01 -17.17 5.67
CA PHE A 196 11.60 -17.18 6.03
C PHE A 196 10.93 -18.53 5.74
N TYR A 197 11.27 -19.20 4.63
CA TYR A 197 10.86 -20.59 4.39
C TYR A 197 11.37 -21.53 5.48
N ALA A 198 12.65 -21.44 5.85
CA ALA A 198 13.21 -22.27 6.92
C ALA A 198 12.53 -22.01 8.27
N PHE A 199 12.21 -20.74 8.56
CA PHE A 199 11.43 -20.37 9.74
C PHE A 199 10.03 -20.99 9.71
N LEU A 200 9.28 -20.85 8.61
CA LEU A 200 7.95 -21.43 8.47
C LEU A 200 7.97 -22.96 8.54
N PHE A 201 8.94 -23.60 7.91
CA PHE A 201 9.14 -25.04 7.99
C PHE A 201 9.26 -25.50 9.45
N LYS A 202 10.08 -24.81 10.26
CA LYS A 202 10.20 -25.11 11.69
C LYS A 202 8.95 -24.77 12.49
N LEU A 203 8.32 -23.64 12.18
CA LEU A 203 7.14 -23.17 12.90
C LEU A 203 5.91 -24.07 12.68
N THR A 204 5.82 -24.70 11.50
CA THR A 204 4.69 -25.54 11.09
C THR A 204 4.88 -27.03 11.38
N HIS A 205 5.92 -27.40 12.14
CA HIS A 205 6.30 -28.79 12.41
C HIS A 205 6.62 -29.57 11.13
N ASP A 206 7.53 -29.00 10.33
CA ASP A 206 8.12 -29.60 9.14
C ASP A 206 7.15 -29.78 7.94
N GLN A 207 6.17 -28.86 7.74
CA GLN A 207 5.40 -28.80 6.48
C GLN A 207 6.34 -28.44 5.33
N ASN A 208 6.37 -29.27 4.28
CA ASN A 208 7.40 -29.28 3.24
C ASN A 208 6.96 -28.78 1.86
N ASP A 209 5.70 -28.36 1.70
CA ASP A 209 5.17 -27.74 0.48
C ASP A 209 4.63 -26.36 0.87
N LEU A 210 5.50 -25.36 0.81
CA LEU A 210 5.24 -24.01 1.31
C LEU A 210 5.11 -23.05 0.13
N CYS A 211 4.09 -22.19 0.17
CA CYS A 211 3.93 -21.13 -0.81
C CYS A 211 3.85 -19.77 -0.12
N ILE A 212 4.75 -18.86 -0.51
CA ILE A 212 4.81 -17.49 -0.02
C ILE A 212 4.61 -16.56 -1.20
N THR A 213 3.66 -15.64 -1.07
CA THR A 213 3.43 -14.60 -2.06
C THR A 213 4.37 -13.43 -1.82
N CYS A 214 5.08 -12.98 -2.85
CA CYS A 214 5.86 -11.75 -2.81
C CYS A 214 5.29 -10.75 -3.81
N LEU A 215 5.47 -9.46 -3.51
CA LEU A 215 5.00 -8.37 -4.34
C LEU A 215 6.12 -7.93 -5.30
N ASN A 216 5.77 -7.73 -6.56
CA ASN A 216 6.64 -7.14 -7.57
C ASN A 216 6.02 -5.80 -7.99
N ALA A 217 6.83 -4.74 -8.08
CA ALA A 217 6.35 -3.42 -8.53
C ALA A 217 5.77 -3.44 -9.95
N ASN A 218 6.20 -4.39 -10.79
CA ASN A 218 5.70 -4.62 -12.15
C ASN A 218 5.79 -3.40 -13.08
N ARG A 219 6.71 -2.48 -12.79
CA ARG A 219 7.04 -1.30 -13.60
C ARG A 219 8.27 -1.61 -14.44
N TYR A 220 8.09 -2.48 -15.43
CA TYR A 220 9.18 -3.07 -16.22
C TYR A 220 9.58 -2.26 -17.47
N LYS A 221 8.93 -1.11 -17.70
CA LYS A 221 9.30 -0.14 -18.73
C LYS A 221 9.46 1.23 -18.10
N SER A 222 10.37 2.04 -18.64
CA SER A 222 10.67 3.39 -18.17
C SER A 222 9.44 4.30 -18.11
N GLU A 223 8.52 4.14 -19.06
CA GLU A 223 7.28 4.90 -19.18
C GLU A 223 6.33 4.65 -18.00
N LEU A 224 6.48 3.51 -17.31
CA LEU A 224 5.68 3.16 -16.15
C LEU A 224 6.28 3.68 -14.84
N GLU A 225 7.56 4.06 -14.81
CA GLU A 225 8.25 4.38 -13.55
C GLU A 225 7.67 5.62 -12.84
N ASN A 226 7.25 6.63 -13.60
CA ASN A 226 6.72 7.90 -13.09
C ASN A 226 5.19 8.00 -13.19
N MET A 227 4.50 6.89 -13.45
CA MET A 227 3.04 6.87 -13.60
C MET A 227 2.35 6.51 -12.27
N ILE A 228 1.36 7.30 -11.85
CA ILE A 228 0.49 6.90 -10.75
C ILE A 228 -0.47 5.79 -11.23
N GLY A 229 -0.58 4.69 -10.48
CA GLY A 229 -1.44 3.57 -10.82
C GLY A 229 -1.22 2.33 -9.97
N MET A 230 -2.03 1.29 -10.19
CA MET A 230 -1.93 0.00 -9.49
C MET A 230 -1.19 -1.03 -10.35
N PHE A 231 0.13 -1.04 -10.31
CA PHE A 231 0.93 -1.97 -11.11
C PHE A 231 1.27 -3.27 -10.38
N VAL A 232 1.31 -3.23 -9.04
CA VAL A 232 1.86 -4.31 -8.22
C VAL A 232 1.27 -5.67 -8.59
N ALA A 233 2.18 -6.60 -8.91
CA ALA A 233 1.86 -7.98 -9.19
C ALA A 233 2.20 -8.86 -7.97
N THR A 234 1.29 -9.76 -7.62
CA THR A 234 1.49 -10.75 -6.56
C THR A 234 1.99 -12.06 -7.19
N LEU A 235 3.20 -12.48 -6.83
CA LEU A 235 3.84 -13.67 -7.38
C LEU A 235 3.94 -14.78 -6.31
N PRO A 236 3.38 -15.98 -6.54
CA PRO A 236 3.55 -17.10 -5.64
C PRO A 236 4.94 -17.72 -5.83
N TYR A 237 5.72 -17.79 -4.76
CA TYR A 237 6.91 -18.61 -4.68
C TYR A 237 6.52 -19.89 -3.99
N ARG A 238 6.82 -21.05 -4.55
CA ARG A 238 6.52 -22.36 -3.96
C ARG A 238 7.81 -23.15 -3.87
N ILE A 239 8.11 -23.68 -2.68
CA ILE A 239 9.28 -24.53 -2.39
C ILE A 239 8.80 -25.80 -1.70
#